data_AF-A0A7W1NW33-F1
#
_entry.id   AF-A0A7W1NW33-F1
#
_cell.length_a   1.000
_cell.length_b   1.000
_cell.length_c   1.000
_cell.angle_alpha   90.00
_cell.angle_beta   90.00
_cell.angle_gamma   90.00
#
_symmetry.space_group_name_H-M   'P 1'
#
loop_
_entity.id
_entity.type
_entity.pdbx_description
1 polymer ?
#
loop_
_entity_poly.entity_id
_entity_poly.type
_entity_poly.pdbx_seq_one_letter_code
_entity_poly.pdbx_strand_id
1 'polypeptide(L)'
;DKAASFAIAGCSIGGQIALRATAQYPQLRAVLVDGPAVLSVDDMPPAADWADSLVLRYDWLIDRLLEFHVGMSAPPSVMAIISKIAPRPIMLFVGALGNEKAHIRLYQQAAGSNAQLWETPGATHCDGPTAAPIEYTRRMLSFFDSVQSPVTN
;
A
#
# COMPACT_ATOMS: atom_id res chain seq x y z
N ASP A 1 -26.59 5.75 -15.13
CA ASP A 1 -25.22 5.92 -15.63
C ASP A 1 -24.25 5.02 -14.88
N LYS A 2 -23.82 3.91 -15.50
CA LYS A 2 -22.71 3.11 -14.94
C LYS A 2 -21.41 3.82 -15.31
N ALA A 3 -20.94 4.70 -14.43
CA ALA A 3 -19.62 5.31 -14.58
C ALA A 3 -18.56 4.19 -14.69
N ALA A 4 -17.62 4.34 -15.61
CA ALA A 4 -16.53 3.39 -15.78
C ALA A 4 -15.80 3.19 -14.43
N SER A 5 -15.69 1.93 -14.01
CA SER A 5 -14.97 1.53 -12.80
C SER A 5 -13.54 1.14 -13.15
N PHE A 6 -12.56 1.82 -12.54
CA PHE A 6 -11.15 1.56 -12.78
C PHE A 6 -10.53 0.82 -11.59
N ALA A 7 -9.53 -0.02 -11.86
CA ALA A 7 -8.62 -0.51 -10.85
C ALA A 7 -7.23 0.10 -11.11
N ILE A 8 -6.43 0.26 -10.07
CA ILE A 8 -5.09 0.83 -10.16
C ILE A 8 -4.05 -0.13 -9.59
N ALA A 9 -2.87 -0.16 -10.20
CA ALA A 9 -1.71 -0.85 -9.67
C ALA A 9 -0.50 0.06 -9.51
N GLY A 10 0.37 -0.26 -8.56
CA GLY A 10 1.62 0.47 -8.38
C GLY A 10 2.65 -0.29 -7.53
N CYS A 11 3.92 -0.06 -7.82
CA CYS A 11 5.06 -0.57 -7.04
C CYS A 11 5.69 0.55 -6.22
N SER A 12 6.21 0.26 -5.02
CA SER A 12 7.02 1.20 -4.23
C SER A 12 6.29 2.51 -3.99
N ILE A 13 6.88 3.67 -4.31
CA ILE A 13 6.22 4.98 -4.26
C ILE A 13 4.93 4.99 -5.09
N GLY A 14 4.91 4.35 -6.26
CA GLY A 14 3.71 4.20 -7.08
C GLY A 14 2.60 3.42 -6.36
N GLY A 15 2.96 2.42 -5.53
CA GLY A 15 2.02 1.68 -4.71
C GLY A 15 1.42 2.56 -3.60
N GLN A 16 2.25 3.34 -2.91
CA GLN A 16 1.79 4.32 -1.93
C GLN A 16 0.81 5.33 -2.57
N ILE A 17 1.16 5.87 -3.74
CA ILE A 17 0.30 6.79 -4.49
C ILE A 17 -1.02 6.11 -4.86
N ALA A 18 -0.98 4.86 -5.33
CA ALA A 18 -2.18 4.12 -5.71
C ALA A 18 -3.15 3.88 -4.53
N LEU A 19 -2.64 3.55 -3.34
CA LEU A 19 -3.46 3.42 -2.13
C LEU A 19 -4.13 4.74 -1.77
N ARG A 20 -3.35 5.84 -1.74
CA ARG A 20 -3.86 7.18 -1.43
C ARG A 20 -4.88 7.67 -2.46
N ALA A 21 -4.60 7.47 -3.74
CA ALA A 21 -5.51 7.77 -4.83
C ALA A 21 -6.82 6.99 -4.66
N THR A 22 -6.75 5.70 -4.35
CA THR A 22 -7.94 4.88 -4.15
C THR A 22 -8.77 5.38 -2.96
N ALA A 23 -8.15 5.77 -1.86
CA ALA A 23 -8.87 6.38 -0.74
C ALA A 23 -9.55 7.71 -1.12
N GLN A 24 -8.97 8.49 -2.03
CA GLN A 24 -9.47 9.81 -2.44
C GLN A 24 -10.52 9.76 -3.56
N TYR A 25 -10.39 8.86 -4.52
CA TYR A 25 -11.20 8.82 -5.75
C TYR A 25 -12.15 7.61 -5.76
N PRO A 26 -13.47 7.81 -5.56
CA PRO A 26 -14.45 6.71 -5.56
C PRO A 26 -14.55 5.92 -6.87
N GLN A 27 -14.08 6.49 -7.97
CA GLN A 27 -14.03 5.85 -9.30
C GLN A 27 -13.01 4.70 -9.35
N LEU A 28 -12.00 4.72 -8.47
CA LEU A 28 -11.05 3.63 -8.28
C LEU A 28 -11.71 2.57 -7.38
N ARG A 29 -12.10 1.45 -7.96
CA ARG A 29 -12.91 0.40 -7.33
C ARG A 29 -12.09 -0.71 -6.67
N ALA A 30 -10.80 -0.80 -7.00
CA ALA A 30 -9.88 -1.76 -6.44
C ALA A 30 -8.43 -1.28 -6.62
N VAL A 31 -7.52 -1.77 -5.78
CA VAL A 31 -6.10 -1.42 -5.84
C VAL A 31 -5.22 -2.64 -5.57
N LEU A 32 -4.19 -2.83 -6.40
CA LEU A 32 -3.13 -3.82 -6.21
C LEU A 32 -1.80 -3.12 -6.07
N VAL A 33 -1.04 -3.38 -5.02
CA VAL A 33 0.25 -2.73 -4.83
C VAL A 33 1.33 -3.72 -4.45
N ASP A 34 2.55 -3.45 -4.90
CA ASP A 34 3.72 -4.27 -4.65
C ASP A 34 4.77 -3.45 -3.89
N GLY A 35 5.07 -3.85 -2.66
CA GLY A 35 6.02 -3.15 -1.81
C GLY A 35 5.72 -1.65 -1.61
N PRO A 36 4.47 -1.19 -1.36
CA PRO A 36 4.16 0.24 -1.24
C PRO A 36 5.05 0.95 -0.22
N ALA A 37 5.68 2.04 -0.63
CA ALA A 37 6.57 2.81 0.22
C ALA A 37 5.85 3.45 1.41
N VAL A 38 6.59 3.64 2.51
CA VAL A 38 6.17 4.49 3.64
C VAL A 38 6.24 5.96 3.24
N LEU A 39 5.31 6.79 3.71
CA LEU A 39 5.35 8.23 3.49
C LEU A 39 6.12 8.97 4.58
N SER A 40 5.90 8.55 5.82
CA SER A 40 6.35 9.23 7.04
C SER A 40 6.49 8.19 8.15
N VAL A 41 6.99 8.61 9.31
CA VAL A 41 7.04 7.76 10.51
C VAL A 41 5.68 7.18 10.90
N ASP A 42 4.57 7.84 10.55
CA ASP A 42 3.21 7.39 10.84
C ASP A 42 2.83 6.10 10.08
N ASP A 43 3.62 5.69 9.08
CA ASP A 43 3.48 4.42 8.37
C ASP A 43 4.33 3.29 8.96
N MET A 44 5.16 3.59 9.97
CA MET A 44 6.01 2.61 10.62
C MET A 44 5.25 1.80 11.68
N PRO A 45 5.65 0.53 11.93
CA PRO A 45 5.18 -0.22 13.08
C PRO A 45 5.45 0.51 14.41
N PRO A 46 4.64 0.27 15.45
CA PRO A 46 4.94 0.77 16.79
C PRO A 46 6.34 0.32 17.26
N ALA A 47 7.01 1.17 18.03
CA ALA A 47 8.33 0.86 18.59
C ALA A 47 8.32 -0.46 19.37
N ALA A 48 9.29 -1.35 19.11
CA ALA A 48 9.43 -2.59 19.85
C ALA A 48 10.11 -2.38 21.21
N ASP A 49 10.99 -1.38 21.31
CA ASP A 49 11.71 -1.04 22.53
C ASP A 49 11.97 0.48 22.68
N TRP A 50 12.72 0.85 23.72
CA TRP A 50 13.02 2.25 24.03
C TRP A 50 13.93 2.90 22.99
N ALA A 51 14.84 2.14 22.38
CA ALA A 51 15.76 2.65 21.37
C ALA A 51 14.99 2.92 20.08
N ASP A 52 14.13 2.00 19.66
CA ASP A 52 13.20 2.20 18.54
C ASP A 52 12.29 3.40 18.79
N SER A 53 11.81 3.59 20.02
CA SER A 53 10.99 4.76 20.38
C SER A 53 11.75 6.08 20.24
N LEU A 54 13.07 6.09 20.46
CA LEU A 54 13.89 7.28 20.18
C LEU A 54 14.08 7.49 18.68
N VAL A 55 14.28 6.43 17.91
CA VAL A 55 14.38 6.49 16.45
C VAL A 55 13.09 7.05 15.83
N LEU A 56 11.92 6.51 16.19
CA LEU A 56 10.65 7.00 15.66
C LEU A 56 10.38 8.47 16.06
N ARG A 57 10.76 8.89 17.27
CA ARG A 57 10.63 10.31 17.68
C ARG A 57 11.59 11.22 16.91
N TYR A 58 12.78 10.73 16.61
CA TYR A 58 13.73 11.43 15.76
C TYR A 58 13.19 11.56 14.33
N ASP A 59 12.70 10.48 13.73
CA ASP A 59 12.12 10.48 12.39
C ASP A 59 10.90 11.41 12.30
N TRP A 60 10.03 11.41 13.31
CA TRP A 60 8.93 12.36 13.42
C TRP A 60 9.39 13.83 13.37
N LEU A 61 10.48 14.14 14.09
CA LEU A 61 11.05 15.49 14.08
C LEU A 61 11.61 15.84 12.70
N ILE A 62 12.29 14.88 12.04
CA ILE A 62 12.80 15.07 10.68
C ILE A 62 11.66 15.32 9.69
N ASP A 63 10.56 14.57 9.76
CA ASP A 63 9.38 14.77 8.94
C ASP A 63 8.83 16.20 9.11
N ARG A 64 8.69 16.68 10.36
CA ARG A 64 8.21 18.05 10.65
C ARG A 64 9.16 19.14 10.18
N LEU A 65 10.47 18.94 10.32
CA LEU A 65 11.48 19.88 9.83
C LEU A 65 11.48 19.93 8.29
N LEU A 66 11.28 18.80 7.62
CA LEU A 66 11.16 18.75 6.18
C LEU A 66 9.92 19.51 5.71
N GLU A 67 8.75 19.28 6.31
CA GLU A 67 7.53 20.04 5.99
C GLU A 67 7.73 21.55 6.14
N PHE A 68 8.38 21.97 7.24
CA PHE A 68 8.71 23.38 7.48
C PHE A 68 9.67 23.94 6.42
N HIS A 69 10.74 23.20 6.10
CA HIS A 69 11.75 23.64 5.15
C HIS A 69 11.21 23.76 3.72
N VAL A 70 10.35 22.82 3.31
CA VAL A 70 9.75 22.80 1.97
C VAL A 70 8.52 23.71 1.90
N GLY A 71 8.02 24.18 3.04
CA GLY A 71 6.84 25.05 3.13
C GLY A 71 5.53 24.34 2.73
N MET A 72 5.50 23.01 2.81
CA MET A 72 4.37 22.19 2.41
C MET A 72 4.19 21.03 3.39
N SER A 73 2.95 20.82 3.84
CA SER A 73 2.61 19.65 4.65
C SER A 73 2.72 18.37 3.81
N ALA A 74 3.23 17.32 4.44
CA ALA A 74 3.17 15.99 3.87
C ALA A 74 1.70 15.59 3.70
N PRO A 75 1.36 14.82 2.65
CA PRO A 75 0.04 14.26 2.58
C PRO A 75 -0.23 13.28 3.75
N PRO A 76 -1.49 12.86 3.96
CA PRO A 76 -1.77 11.83 4.95
C PRO A 76 -0.99 10.53 4.66
N SER A 77 -0.46 9.92 5.72
CA SER A 77 0.15 8.60 5.69
C SER A 77 -0.82 7.54 5.17
N VAL A 78 -0.30 6.41 4.68
CA VAL A 78 -1.14 5.29 4.22
C VAL A 78 -1.98 4.76 5.39
N MET A 79 -1.38 4.65 6.59
CA MET A 79 -2.08 4.27 7.81
C MET A 79 -3.29 5.16 8.12
N ALA A 80 -3.20 6.47 7.86
CA ALA A 80 -4.29 7.41 8.10
C ALA A 80 -5.45 7.32 7.09
N ILE A 81 -5.24 6.65 5.94
CA ILE A 81 -6.22 6.63 4.85
C ILE A 81 -6.69 5.24 4.44
N ILE A 82 -5.96 4.18 4.75
CA ILE A 82 -6.20 2.87 4.13
C ILE A 82 -7.55 2.26 4.53
N SER A 83 -8.01 2.52 5.76
CA SER A 83 -9.34 2.11 6.24
C SER A 83 -10.49 2.77 5.46
N LYS A 84 -10.26 3.93 4.85
CA LYS A 84 -11.26 4.66 4.03
C LYS A 84 -11.47 4.02 2.64
N ILE A 85 -10.65 3.05 2.27
CA ILE A 85 -10.81 2.31 1.01
C ILE A 85 -11.99 1.33 1.13
N ALA A 86 -12.27 0.82 2.33
CA ALA A 86 -13.36 -0.12 2.57
C ALA A 86 -14.70 0.38 2.00
N PRO A 87 -15.53 -0.50 1.42
CA PRO A 87 -15.35 -1.96 1.30
C PRO A 87 -14.57 -2.39 0.03
N ARG A 88 -13.90 -1.46 -0.68
CA ARG A 88 -13.26 -1.76 -1.97
C ARG A 88 -12.04 -2.68 -1.79
N PRO A 89 -11.83 -3.69 -2.65
CA PRO A 89 -10.74 -4.66 -2.48
C PRO A 89 -9.34 -4.04 -2.60
N ILE A 90 -8.44 -4.52 -1.75
CA ILE A 90 -7.01 -4.20 -1.74
C ILE A 90 -6.22 -5.51 -1.85
N MET A 91 -5.27 -5.57 -2.79
CA MET A 91 -4.27 -6.63 -2.87
C MET A 91 -2.90 -6.05 -2.56
N LEU A 92 -2.23 -6.59 -1.54
CA LEU A 92 -0.90 -6.19 -1.10
C LEU A 92 0.07 -7.31 -1.46
N PHE A 93 1.01 -7.04 -2.35
CA PHE A 93 2.17 -7.88 -2.59
C PHE A 93 3.36 -7.32 -1.82
N VAL A 94 4.21 -8.20 -1.31
CA VAL A 94 5.37 -7.79 -0.52
C VAL A 94 6.57 -8.69 -0.78
N GLY A 95 7.74 -8.07 -0.94
CA GLY A 95 9.03 -8.76 -0.99
C GLY A 95 9.65 -8.94 0.41
N ALA A 96 10.97 -9.06 0.46
CA ALA A 96 11.73 -9.26 1.69
C ALA A 96 12.76 -8.15 1.97
N LEU A 97 12.67 -7.00 1.31
CA LEU A 97 13.58 -5.88 1.52
C LEU A 97 13.37 -5.24 2.91
N GLY A 98 14.37 -5.37 3.78
CA GLY A 98 14.38 -4.73 5.10
C GLY A 98 13.09 -4.99 5.89
N ASN A 99 12.42 -3.92 6.32
CA ASN A 99 11.19 -3.99 7.12
C ASN A 99 9.90 -3.99 6.28
N GLU A 100 9.97 -4.30 4.98
CA GLU A 100 8.81 -4.22 4.08
C GLU A 100 7.62 -5.07 4.54
N LYS A 101 7.90 -6.31 4.94
CA LYS A 101 6.89 -7.23 5.49
C LYS A 101 6.19 -6.68 6.72
N ALA A 102 6.91 -6.00 7.61
CA ALA A 102 6.36 -5.52 8.86
C ALA A 102 5.34 -4.40 8.62
N HIS A 103 5.69 -3.39 7.82
CA HIS A 103 4.77 -2.28 7.54
C HIS A 103 3.60 -2.69 6.62
N ILE A 104 3.81 -3.59 5.66
CA ILE A 104 2.68 -4.05 4.82
C ILE A 104 1.69 -4.91 5.59
N ARG A 105 2.14 -5.72 6.56
CA ARG A 105 1.23 -6.40 7.48
C ARG A 105 0.44 -5.40 8.34
N LEU A 106 1.04 -4.28 8.73
CA LEU A 106 0.34 -3.20 9.43
C LEU A 106 -0.74 -2.57 8.54
N TYR A 107 -0.42 -2.29 7.27
CA TYR A 107 -1.41 -1.83 6.28
C TYR A 107 -2.57 -2.82 6.12
N GLN A 108 -2.29 -4.12 6.00
CA GLN A 108 -3.32 -5.14 5.91
C GLN A 108 -4.26 -5.11 7.14
N GLN A 109 -3.69 -5.02 8.35
CA GLN A 109 -4.45 -4.95 9.59
C GLN A 109 -5.32 -3.68 9.66
N ALA A 110 -4.77 -2.53 9.29
CA ALA A 110 -5.48 -1.25 9.28
C ALA A 110 -6.60 -1.19 8.22
N ALA A 111 -6.40 -1.85 7.09
CA ALA A 111 -7.43 -1.97 6.05
C ALA A 111 -8.59 -2.85 6.50
N GLY A 112 -8.29 -3.97 7.16
CA GLY A 112 -9.30 -4.93 7.63
C GLY A 112 -9.67 -5.96 6.56
N SER A 113 -10.94 -6.38 6.55
CA SER A 113 -11.39 -7.58 5.81
C SER A 113 -11.38 -7.43 4.28
N ASN A 114 -11.22 -6.22 3.74
CA ASN A 114 -11.13 -5.98 2.30
C ASN A 114 -9.69 -6.06 1.76
N ALA A 115 -8.68 -6.29 2.61
CA ALA A 115 -7.29 -6.44 2.21
C ALA A 115 -6.81 -7.88 2.23
N GLN A 116 -6.16 -8.28 1.14
CA GLN A 116 -5.46 -9.55 1.01
C GLN A 116 -3.96 -9.28 0.91
N LEU A 117 -3.14 -10.09 1.57
CA LEU A 117 -1.69 -10.00 1.55
C LEU A 117 -1.10 -11.26 0.90
N TRP A 118 -0.15 -11.08 0.00
CA TRP A 118 0.68 -12.14 -0.53
C TRP A 118 2.16 -11.77 -0.40
N GLU A 119 2.90 -12.59 0.35
CA GLU A 119 4.36 -12.52 0.37
C GLU A 119 4.90 -13.23 -0.87
N THR A 120 5.59 -12.48 -1.73
CA THR A 120 6.09 -12.98 -3.00
C THR A 120 7.37 -13.81 -2.77
N PRO A 121 7.34 -15.14 -2.99
CA PRO A 121 8.50 -15.98 -2.71
C PRO A 121 9.70 -15.57 -3.57
N GLY A 122 10.85 -15.38 -2.93
CA GLY A 122 12.10 -15.01 -3.61
C GLY A 122 12.19 -13.55 -4.08
N ALA A 123 11.17 -12.73 -3.86
CA ALA A 123 11.22 -11.30 -4.18
C ALA A 123 11.90 -10.50 -3.06
N THR A 124 12.64 -9.47 -3.47
CA THR A 124 13.24 -8.47 -2.60
C THR A 124 12.37 -7.22 -2.53
N HIS A 125 12.17 -6.49 -3.63
CA HIS A 125 11.38 -5.26 -3.70
C HIS A 125 10.86 -5.04 -5.13
N CYS A 126 9.55 -5.18 -5.35
CA CYS A 126 8.89 -5.07 -6.65
C CYS A 126 9.40 -5.97 -7.79
N ASP A 127 10.29 -6.90 -7.49
CA ASP A 127 10.89 -7.87 -8.41
C ASP A 127 10.06 -9.16 -8.48
N GLY A 128 8.83 -9.15 -7.98
CA GLY A 128 7.90 -10.27 -8.04
C GLY A 128 7.64 -10.83 -9.45
N PRO A 129 7.52 -10.00 -10.51
CA PRO A 129 7.44 -10.49 -11.88
C PRO A 129 8.67 -11.32 -12.32
N THR A 130 9.84 -11.08 -11.72
CA THR A 130 11.07 -11.83 -11.98
C THR A 130 11.22 -13.03 -11.05
N ALA A 131 10.92 -12.87 -9.77
CA ALA A 131 11.08 -13.90 -8.74
C ALA A 131 10.03 -15.02 -8.83
N ALA A 132 8.79 -14.67 -9.17
CA ALA A 132 7.67 -15.60 -9.22
C ALA A 132 6.74 -15.33 -10.43
N PRO A 133 7.26 -15.30 -11.68
CA PRO A 133 6.55 -14.80 -12.86
C PRO A 133 5.16 -15.40 -13.06
N ILE A 134 5.04 -16.72 -12.94
CA ILE A 134 3.78 -17.45 -13.14
C ILE A 134 2.77 -17.11 -12.04
N GLU A 135 3.18 -17.23 -10.77
CA GLU A 135 2.29 -17.03 -9.62
C GLU A 135 1.90 -15.56 -9.44
N TYR A 136 2.84 -14.64 -9.66
CA TYR A 136 2.60 -13.20 -9.65
C TYR A 136 1.53 -12.82 -10.68
N THR A 137 1.73 -13.25 -11.93
CA THR A 137 0.78 -12.99 -13.03
C THR A 137 -0.58 -13.58 -12.71
N ARG A 138 -0.63 -14.84 -12.24
CA ARG A 138 -1.88 -15.51 -11.88
C ARG A 138 -2.66 -14.75 -10.80
N ARG A 139 -2.00 -14.32 -9.73
CA ARG A 139 -2.64 -13.57 -8.63
C ARG A 139 -3.11 -12.20 -9.05
N MET A 140 -2.29 -11.48 -9.81
CA MET A 140 -2.63 -10.15 -10.34
C MET A 140 -3.87 -10.22 -11.23
N LEU A 141 -3.89 -11.14 -12.20
CA LEU A 141 -5.04 -11.32 -13.09
C LEU A 141 -6.28 -11.77 -12.32
N SER A 142 -6.16 -12.77 -11.44
CA SER A 142 -7.29 -13.25 -10.62
C SER A 142 -7.90 -12.14 -9.78
N PHE A 143 -7.08 -11.24 -9.22
CA PHE A 143 -7.56 -10.09 -8.47
C PHE A 143 -8.36 -9.14 -9.36
N PHE A 144 -7.82 -8.73 -10.50
CA PHE A 144 -8.51 -7.80 -11.41
C PHE A 144 -9.77 -8.40 -12.04
N ASP A 145 -9.78 -9.69 -12.34
CA ASP A 145 -10.96 -10.39 -12.82
C ASP A 145 -12.07 -10.43 -11.76
N SER A 146 -11.72 -10.60 -10.48
CA SER A 146 -12.70 -10.64 -9.39
C SER A 146 -13.42 -9.31 -9.13
N VAL A 147 -12.84 -8.19 -9.58
CA VAL A 147 -13.37 -6.83 -9.34
C VAL A 147 -13.92 -6.17 -10.60
N GLN A 148 -13.78 -6.81 -11.76
CA GLN A 148 -14.49 -6.42 -12.97
C GLN A 148 -15.99 -6.66 -12.76
N SER A 149 -16.81 -5.65 -13.05
CA SER A 149 -18.25 -5.88 -13.17
C SER A 149 -18.49 -6.75 -14.41
N PRO A 150 -19.43 -7.72 -14.38
CA PRO A 150 -19.78 -8.46 -15.58
C PRO A 150 -20.18 -7.48 -16.67
N VAL A 151 -19.49 -7.56 -17.81
CA VAL A 151 -19.93 -6.92 -19.06
C VAL A 151 -21.28 -7.56 -19.38
N THR A 152 -22.33 -6.86 -18.99
CA THR A 152 -23.70 -7.22 -19.33
C THR A 152 -23.88 -6.69 -20.75
N ASN A 153 -23.81 -7.59 -21.73
CA ASN A 153 -24.29 -7.34 -23.09
C ASN A 153 -25.77 -7.00 -23.06
#